data_AF-A0A7S1FJK6-F1
#
_entry.id   AF-A0A7S1FJK6-F1
#
_cell.length_a   1.000
_cell.length_b   1.000
_cell.length_c   1.000
_cell.angle_alpha   90.00
_cell.angle_beta   90.00
_cell.angle_gamma   90.00
#
_symmetry.space_group_name_H-M   'P 1'
#
loop_
_entity.id
_entity.type
_entity.pdbx_description
1 polymer ?
#
loop_
_entity_poly.entity_id
_entity_poly.type
_entity_poly.pdbx_seq_one_letter_code
_entity_poly.pdbx_strand_id
1 'polypeptide(L)'
;QGVVRCVGCCVSAQIGTMTDSDSFAASLTDGVSVEVLLANLRLAPLESMRALYKLLPGAAPKIRGAVHLLGPLLESESEVADAAAELLEAAEEAIPSVGAPGWRTFRWRDVEVPYWELEYAAGDLLFGYEAWPCASILARMLLDASCMPSSDTPVPSVSGRTVLEVGAGVGLTGLACLKCGAEHVTITDGEQRLVDSLRE
;
A
#
# COMPACT_ATOMS: atom_id res chain seq x y z
N GLN A 1 28.45 4.03 18.46
CA GLN A 1 27.12 3.39 18.37
C GLN A 1 26.24 4.30 17.53
N GLY A 2 25.81 3.86 16.35
CA GLY A 2 25.02 4.66 15.42
C GLY A 2 23.66 4.01 15.19
N VAL A 3 22.59 4.81 15.25
CA VAL A 3 21.21 4.36 14.98
C VAL A 3 20.96 4.48 13.47
N VAL A 4 20.50 3.41 12.84
CA VAL A 4 20.02 3.43 11.45
C VAL A 4 18.50 3.58 11.47
N ARG A 5 17.98 4.56 10.74
CA ARG A 5 16.53 4.77 10.58
C ARG A 5 16.12 4.25 9.21
N CYS A 6 15.20 3.31 9.20
CA CYS A 6 14.54 2.82 7.99
C CYS A 6 13.11 3.36 7.96
N VAL A 7 12.67 3.84 6.81
CA VAL A 7 11.29 4.27 6.61
C VAL A 7 10.67 3.31 5.59
N GLY A 8 9.72 2.49 6.06
CA GLY A 8 9.01 1.51 5.24
C GLY A 8 7.84 2.11 4.47
N CYS A 9 7.46 3.35 4.79
CA CYS A 9 6.27 3.97 4.24
C CYS A 9 6.54 4.63 2.87
N CYS A 10 5.75 4.24 1.87
CA CYS A 10 5.44 5.10 0.74
C CYS A 10 4.25 5.98 1.13
N VAL A 11 4.47 7.25 1.48
CA VAL A 11 3.40 8.26 1.42
C VAL A 11 2.96 8.31 -0.04
N SER A 12 1.76 7.82 -0.37
CA SER A 12 1.15 7.78 -1.71
C SER A 12 1.98 8.49 -2.78
N ALA A 13 3.02 7.82 -3.26
CA ALA A 13 3.72 8.22 -4.46
C ALA A 13 2.91 7.58 -5.58
N GLN A 14 2.21 8.41 -6.35
CA GLN A 14 1.65 8.00 -7.63
C GLN A 14 2.79 7.43 -8.48
N ILE A 15 2.99 6.13 -8.44
CA ILE A 15 3.82 5.40 -9.39
C ILE A 15 2.84 4.81 -10.39
N GLY A 16 2.63 5.53 -11.48
CA GLY A 16 2.03 4.96 -12.68
C GLY A 16 2.94 3.82 -13.15
N THR A 17 2.54 2.58 -12.92
CA THR A 17 3.16 1.43 -13.54
C THR A 17 2.74 1.39 -15.00
N MET A 18 3.60 1.91 -15.89
CA MET A 18 3.61 1.44 -17.28
C MET A 18 4.08 -0.02 -17.25
N THR A 19 3.13 -0.94 -17.30
CA THR A 19 3.36 -2.31 -17.75
C THR A 19 2.58 -2.49 -19.04
N ASP A 20 3.31 -2.38 -20.14
CA ASP A 20 2.83 -2.86 -21.43
C ASP A 20 2.73 -4.38 -21.39
N SER A 21 1.69 -4.87 -22.06
CA SER A 21 1.43 -6.27 -22.44
C SER A 21 0.73 -7.13 -21.38
N ASP A 22 -0.61 -7.12 -21.39
CA ASP A 22 -1.36 -8.36 -21.64
C ASP A 22 -2.80 -8.08 -22.12
N SER A 23 -3.01 -8.46 -23.39
CA SER A 23 -4.24 -8.90 -24.06
C SER A 23 -5.62 -8.34 -23.66
N PHE A 24 -6.11 -7.43 -24.51
CA PHE A 24 -7.32 -7.61 -25.33
C PHE A 24 -8.52 -8.34 -24.69
N ALA A 25 -9.27 -7.61 -23.87
CA ALA A 25 -10.72 -7.78 -23.76
C ALA A 25 -11.39 -6.40 -23.84
N ALA A 26 -11.31 -5.79 -25.02
CA ALA A 26 -12.12 -4.62 -25.34
C ALA A 26 -13.58 -5.06 -25.52
N SER A 27 -14.45 -4.64 -24.62
CA SER A 27 -15.89 -4.56 -24.84
C SER A 27 -16.33 -3.11 -24.70
N LEU A 28 -16.22 -2.40 -25.82
CA LEU A 28 -16.91 -1.17 -26.22
C LEU A 28 -17.93 -0.57 -25.22
N THR A 29 -17.45 0.41 -24.44
CA THR A 29 -18.20 1.64 -24.11
C THR A 29 -17.21 2.80 -24.14
N ASP A 30 -17.53 3.87 -24.87
CA ASP A 30 -16.69 5.06 -25.09
C ASP A 30 -15.94 5.56 -23.84
N GLY A 31 -14.64 5.29 -23.77
CA GLY A 31 -13.59 6.30 -23.82
C GLY A 31 -13.46 7.37 -22.72
N VAL A 32 -14.18 7.32 -21.61
CA VAL A 32 -13.96 8.29 -20.51
C VAL A 32 -13.07 7.67 -19.43
N SER A 33 -11.87 8.22 -19.28
CA SER A 33 -10.92 7.81 -18.24
C SER A 33 -11.45 8.12 -16.84
N VAL A 34 -11.12 7.28 -15.85
CA VAL A 34 -11.51 7.46 -14.43
C VAL A 34 -11.10 8.84 -13.92
N GLU A 35 -9.92 9.32 -14.31
CA GLU A 35 -9.40 10.65 -13.96
C GLU A 35 -10.28 11.79 -14.49
N VAL A 36 -10.83 11.64 -15.70
CA VAL A 36 -11.72 12.63 -16.31
C VAL A 36 -13.05 12.65 -15.56
N LEU A 37 -13.58 11.48 -15.19
CA LEU A 37 -14.81 11.38 -14.40
C LEU A 37 -14.63 11.99 -12.99
N LEU A 38 -13.51 11.72 -12.33
CA LEU A 38 -13.19 12.31 -11.02
C LEU A 38 -13.05 13.83 -11.11
N ALA A 39 -12.41 14.36 -12.16
CA ALA A 39 -12.31 15.80 -12.39
C ALA A 39 -13.69 16.45 -12.65
N ASN A 40 -14.61 15.72 -13.27
CA ASN A 40 -15.95 16.19 -13.62
C ASN A 40 -16.96 16.12 -12.46
N LEU A 41 -16.59 15.57 -11.30
CA LEU A 41 -17.48 15.47 -10.12
C LEU A 41 -18.07 16.83 -9.70
N ARG A 42 -17.36 17.93 -9.93
CA ARG A 42 -17.86 19.29 -9.59
C ARG A 42 -18.85 19.85 -10.61
N LEU A 43 -18.80 19.39 -11.86
CA LEU A 43 -19.61 19.92 -12.96
C LEU A 43 -20.85 19.07 -13.22
N ALA A 44 -20.69 17.74 -13.17
CA ALA A 44 -21.74 16.77 -13.43
C ALA A 44 -21.63 15.61 -12.41
N PRO A 45 -21.95 15.85 -11.12
CA PRO A 45 -21.70 14.89 -10.04
C PRO A 45 -22.40 13.55 -10.25
N LEU A 46 -23.72 13.55 -10.48
CA LEU A 46 -24.50 12.32 -10.61
C LEU A 46 -24.09 11.47 -11.81
N GLU A 47 -23.88 12.10 -12.98
CA GLU A 47 -23.44 11.39 -14.19
C GLU A 47 -22.05 10.80 -14.02
N SER A 48 -21.13 11.57 -13.43
CA SER A 48 -19.76 11.14 -13.18
C SER A 48 -19.71 9.98 -12.18
N MET A 49 -20.48 10.05 -11.08
CA MET A 49 -20.55 8.97 -10.10
C MET A 49 -21.17 7.69 -10.66
N ARG A 50 -22.25 7.79 -11.44
CA ARG A 50 -22.85 6.63 -12.13
C ARG A 50 -21.88 6.00 -13.13
N ALA A 51 -21.08 6.79 -13.84
CA ALA A 51 -20.06 6.27 -14.74
C ALA A 51 -18.90 5.61 -13.97
N LEU A 52 -18.44 6.21 -12.87
CA LEU A 52 -17.41 5.63 -11.99
C LEU A 52 -17.86 4.30 -11.39
N TYR A 53 -19.13 4.21 -10.97
CA TYR A 53 -19.72 2.99 -10.42
C TYR A 53 -19.64 1.82 -11.42
N LYS A 54 -19.94 2.08 -12.70
CA LYS A 54 -19.86 1.08 -13.78
C LYS A 54 -18.44 0.58 -14.07
N LEU A 55 -17.43 1.32 -13.62
CA LEU A 55 -16.02 0.97 -13.80
C LEU A 55 -15.44 0.20 -12.60
N LEU A 56 -16.24 -0.09 -11.58
CA LEU A 56 -15.87 -0.99 -10.50
C LEU A 56 -15.74 -2.45 -11.02
N PRO A 57 -14.80 -3.25 -10.50
CA PRO A 57 -13.86 -2.94 -9.41
C PRO A 57 -12.62 -2.13 -9.84
N GLY A 58 -12.35 -2.02 -11.15
CA GLY A 58 -11.10 -1.41 -11.66
C GLY A 58 -10.88 0.06 -11.28
N ALA A 59 -11.95 0.83 -11.07
CA ALA A 59 -11.87 2.22 -10.64
C ALA A 59 -11.68 2.41 -9.12
N ALA A 60 -11.89 1.37 -8.30
CA ALA A 60 -11.93 1.47 -6.84
C ALA A 60 -10.68 2.15 -6.21
N PRO A 61 -9.43 1.79 -6.57
CA PRO A 61 -8.25 2.42 -5.97
C PRO A 61 -8.19 3.93 -6.23
N LYS A 62 -8.57 4.35 -7.45
CA LYS A 62 -8.56 5.77 -7.85
C LYS A 62 -9.67 6.55 -7.14
N ILE A 63 -10.84 5.96 -6.97
CA ILE A 63 -11.96 6.56 -6.23
C ILE A 63 -11.57 6.78 -4.76
N ARG A 64 -10.96 5.78 -4.10
CA ARG A 64 -10.48 5.90 -2.70
C ARG A 64 -9.39 6.95 -2.54
N GLY A 65 -8.43 7.01 -3.47
CA GLY A 65 -7.41 8.07 -3.49
C GLY A 65 -7.99 9.48 -3.68
N ALA A 66 -9.21 9.56 -4.22
CA ALA A 66 -9.93 10.79 -4.50
C ALA A 66 -11.06 11.10 -3.50
N VAL A 67 -11.07 10.49 -2.31
CA VAL A 67 -12.10 10.76 -1.27
C VAL A 67 -12.24 12.26 -0.95
N HIS A 68 -11.15 13.02 -1.01
CA HIS A 68 -11.17 14.48 -0.82
C HIS A 68 -12.01 15.24 -1.87
N LEU A 69 -12.29 14.64 -3.04
CA LEU A 69 -13.18 15.18 -4.06
C LEU A 69 -14.65 14.83 -3.80
N LEU A 70 -14.90 13.70 -3.14
CA LEU A 70 -16.25 13.21 -2.80
C LEU A 70 -16.74 13.76 -1.45
N GLY A 71 -15.84 14.04 -0.51
CA GLY A 71 -16.15 14.58 0.82
C GLY A 71 -17.10 15.79 0.79
N PRO A 72 -16.82 16.84 -0.02
CA PRO A 72 -17.71 17.99 -0.13
C PRO A 72 -19.10 17.67 -0.71
N LEU A 73 -19.24 16.57 -1.46
CA LEU A 73 -20.52 16.15 -2.04
C LEU A 73 -21.42 15.45 -1.00
N LEU A 74 -20.82 14.78 0.00
CA LEU A 74 -21.52 14.16 1.12
C LEU A 74 -22.22 15.18 2.02
N GLU A 75 -21.71 16.41 2.08
CA GLU A 75 -22.27 17.49 2.89
C GLU A 75 -23.49 18.16 2.23
N SER A 76 -23.90 17.73 1.03
CA SER A 76 -25.05 18.28 0.32
C SER A 76 -26.37 17.63 0.77
N GLU A 77 -27.46 18.38 0.91
CA GLU A 77 -28.80 17.82 1.14
C GLU A 77 -29.48 17.45 -0.19
N SER A 78 -28.96 16.45 -0.90
CA SER A 78 -29.49 16.08 -2.23
C SER A 78 -29.15 14.64 -2.64
N GLU A 79 -29.77 14.17 -3.73
CA GLU A 79 -29.45 12.91 -4.43
C GLU A 79 -27.93 12.75 -4.71
N VAL A 80 -27.18 13.85 -4.72
CA VAL A 80 -25.71 13.85 -4.87
C VAL A 80 -25.00 13.27 -3.65
N ALA A 81 -25.47 13.54 -2.43
CA ALA A 81 -24.85 12.98 -1.23
C ALA A 81 -25.10 11.47 -1.14
N ASP A 82 -26.32 11.03 -1.44
CA ASP A 82 -26.67 9.60 -1.48
C ASP A 82 -25.80 8.85 -2.51
N ALA A 83 -25.68 9.39 -3.72
CA ALA A 83 -24.86 8.79 -4.78
C ALA A 83 -23.36 8.80 -4.45
N ALA A 84 -22.87 9.81 -3.71
CA ALA A 84 -21.48 9.87 -3.27
C ALA A 84 -21.19 8.84 -2.17
N ALA A 85 -22.12 8.66 -1.22
CA ALA A 85 -22.03 7.65 -0.18
C ALA A 85 -22.05 6.24 -0.80
N GLU A 86 -23.01 5.96 -1.68
CA GLU A 86 -23.15 4.67 -2.36
C GLU A 86 -21.91 4.33 -3.21
N LEU A 87 -21.35 5.31 -3.92
CA LEU A 87 -20.13 5.10 -4.70
C LEU A 87 -18.91 4.80 -3.81
N LEU A 88 -18.79 5.47 -2.66
CA LEU A 88 -17.69 5.22 -1.72
C LEU A 88 -17.80 3.82 -1.11
N GLU A 89 -18.98 3.44 -0.65
CA GLU A 89 -19.27 2.11 -0.10
C GLU A 89 -18.99 1.02 -1.16
N ALA A 90 -19.52 1.17 -2.37
CA ALA A 90 -19.27 0.21 -3.44
C ALA A 90 -17.80 0.13 -3.87
N ALA A 91 -17.08 1.26 -3.89
CA ALA A 91 -15.64 1.27 -4.19
C ALA A 91 -14.81 0.61 -3.07
N GLU A 92 -15.31 0.64 -1.84
CA GLU A 92 -14.70 -0.04 -0.71
C GLU A 92 -14.89 -1.56 -0.79
N GLU A 93 -16.12 -2.01 -1.07
CA GLU A 93 -16.46 -3.42 -1.22
C GLU A 93 -15.88 -4.06 -2.49
N ALA A 94 -15.68 -3.28 -3.55
CA ALA A 94 -15.24 -3.78 -4.84
C ALA A 94 -13.74 -4.13 -4.91
N ILE A 95 -12.93 -3.71 -3.94
CA ILE A 95 -11.55 -4.18 -3.87
C ILE A 95 -11.60 -5.64 -3.44
N PRO A 96 -11.10 -6.59 -4.26
CA PRO A 96 -11.05 -7.99 -3.85
C PRO A 96 -10.40 -8.07 -2.48
N SER A 97 -10.95 -8.86 -1.57
CA SER A 97 -10.29 -9.20 -0.30
C SER A 97 -8.86 -9.61 -0.61
N VAL A 98 -7.91 -8.71 -0.36
CA VAL A 98 -6.52 -8.89 -0.78
C VAL A 98 -5.93 -9.91 0.17
N GLY A 99 -5.69 -11.12 -0.35
CA GLY A 99 -4.97 -12.21 0.32
C GLY A 99 -5.64 -12.72 1.61
N ALA A 100 -5.82 -14.04 1.73
CA ALA A 100 -6.09 -14.59 3.06
C ALA A 100 -4.93 -14.21 4.01
N PRO A 101 -5.22 -13.78 5.25
CA PRO A 101 -4.18 -13.54 6.24
C PRO A 101 -3.31 -14.78 6.36
N GLY A 102 -2.02 -14.60 6.57
CA GLY A 102 -1.14 -15.75 6.62
C GLY A 102 0.33 -15.46 6.65
N TRP A 103 1.08 -16.50 6.99
CA TRP A 103 2.52 -16.51 6.86
C TRP A 103 2.92 -16.36 5.40
N ARG A 104 3.89 -15.48 5.18
CA ARG A 104 4.66 -15.34 3.95
C ARG A 104 6.12 -15.53 4.28
N THR A 105 6.92 -15.74 3.25
CA THR A 105 8.38 -15.81 3.39
C THR A 105 9.01 -15.00 2.28
N PHE A 106 9.67 -13.92 2.67
CA PHE A 106 10.56 -13.20 1.78
C PHE A 106 11.87 -13.97 1.71
N ARG A 107 12.33 -14.23 0.49
CA ARG A 107 13.57 -14.95 0.21
C ARG A 107 14.49 -14.08 -0.60
N TRP A 108 15.72 -13.96 -0.14
CA TRP A 108 16.77 -13.33 -0.91
C TRP A 108 18.10 -13.99 -0.57
N ARG A 109 18.74 -14.54 -1.60
CA ARG A 109 19.93 -15.40 -1.46
C ARG A 109 19.64 -16.60 -0.54
N ASP A 110 20.43 -16.77 0.50
CA ASP A 110 20.35 -17.80 1.54
C ASP A 110 19.59 -17.33 2.79
N VAL A 111 19.01 -16.11 2.77
CA VAL A 111 18.24 -15.57 3.90
C VAL A 111 16.74 -15.71 3.64
N GLU A 112 16.06 -16.29 4.62
CA GLU A 112 14.60 -16.36 4.68
C GLU A 112 14.07 -15.49 5.83
N VAL A 113 13.15 -14.60 5.49
CA VAL A 113 12.46 -13.70 6.44
C VAL A 113 10.98 -14.06 6.45
N PRO A 114 10.50 -14.83 7.44
CA PRO A 114 9.07 -15.04 7.62
C PRO A 114 8.41 -13.75 8.13
N TYR A 115 7.23 -13.43 7.61
CA TYR A 115 6.40 -12.32 8.07
C TYR A 115 4.92 -12.70 7.92
N TRP A 116 4.05 -12.03 8.66
CA TRP A 116 2.62 -12.29 8.65
C TRP A 116 1.88 -11.15 7.96
N GLU A 117 1.07 -11.47 6.95
CA GLU A 117 0.14 -10.53 6.33
C GLU A 117 -1.23 -10.64 7.01
N LEU A 118 -1.85 -9.49 7.27
CA LEU A 118 -3.16 -9.43 7.89
C LEU A 118 -4.26 -9.34 6.84
N GLU A 119 -5.46 -9.70 7.25
CA GLU A 119 -6.67 -9.43 6.50
C GLU A 119 -6.96 -7.92 6.54
N TYR A 120 -7.21 -7.36 5.36
CA TYR A 120 -7.74 -6.00 5.24
C TYR A 120 -9.06 -5.92 5.99
N ALA A 121 -9.19 -4.95 6.91
CA ALA A 121 -10.52 -4.61 7.40
C ALA A 121 -11.27 -3.87 6.29
N ALA A 122 -12.47 -4.35 5.94
CA ALA A 122 -13.44 -3.53 5.21
C ALA A 122 -13.61 -2.19 5.96
N GLY A 123 -13.65 -1.06 5.25
CA GLY A 123 -13.69 0.27 5.85
C GLY A 123 -12.35 0.95 6.03
N ASP A 124 -11.25 0.18 6.00
CA ASP A 124 -9.98 0.73 6.45
C ASP A 124 -9.21 1.43 5.33
N LEU A 125 -9.07 2.75 5.44
CA LEU A 125 -8.24 3.59 4.57
C LEU A 125 -6.73 3.40 4.84
N LEU A 126 -6.35 2.59 5.83
CA LEU A 126 -4.96 2.29 6.14
C LEU A 126 -4.42 1.22 5.22
N PHE A 127 -3.20 1.47 4.75
CA PHE A 127 -2.47 0.58 3.86
C PHE A 127 -1.19 0.13 4.56
N GLY A 128 -1.11 -1.16 4.87
CA GLY A 128 0.06 -1.75 5.56
C GLY A 128 -0.09 -3.22 5.94
N TYR A 129 -1.22 -3.85 5.62
CA TYR A 129 -1.55 -5.24 5.95
C TYR A 129 -0.84 -6.29 5.07
N GLU A 130 -0.19 -5.85 3.99
CA GLU A 130 0.63 -6.68 3.10
C GLU A 130 2.05 -6.10 2.95
N ALA A 131 2.98 -6.91 2.47
CA ALA A 131 4.32 -6.42 2.15
C ALA A 131 4.32 -5.61 0.84
N TRP A 132 4.65 -4.32 0.95
CA TRP A 132 4.79 -3.46 -0.22
C TRP A 132 6.07 -3.79 -1.02
N PRO A 133 6.06 -3.59 -2.36
CA PRO A 133 7.26 -3.79 -3.18
C PRO A 133 8.48 -2.99 -2.69
N CYS A 134 8.27 -1.78 -2.16
CA CYS A 134 9.34 -0.95 -1.61
C CYS A 134 10.00 -1.59 -0.38
N ALA A 135 9.23 -2.22 0.51
CA ALA A 135 9.77 -2.95 1.67
C ALA A 135 10.62 -4.14 1.21
N SER A 136 10.17 -4.86 0.17
CA SER A 136 10.95 -5.94 -0.43
C SER A 136 12.27 -5.45 -1.05
N ILE A 137 12.24 -4.32 -1.77
CA ILE A 137 13.46 -3.74 -2.36
C ILE A 137 14.43 -3.29 -1.27
N LEU A 138 13.95 -2.58 -0.24
CA LEU A 138 14.78 -2.12 0.86
C LEU A 138 15.38 -3.29 1.65
N ALA A 139 14.60 -4.35 1.91
CA ALA A 139 15.10 -5.57 2.54
C ALA A 139 16.25 -6.20 1.74
N ARG A 140 16.14 -6.28 0.40
CA ARG A 140 17.24 -6.77 -0.47
C ARG A 140 18.48 -5.91 -0.33
N MET A 141 18.33 -4.59 -0.40
CA MET A 141 19.46 -3.66 -0.31
C MET A 141 20.20 -3.79 1.03
N LEU A 142 19.46 -3.94 2.14
CA LEU A 142 20.04 -4.10 3.48
C LEU A 142 20.73 -5.45 3.68
N LEU A 143 20.15 -6.52 3.12
CA LEU A 143 20.77 -7.85 3.07
C LEU A 143 22.06 -7.83 2.27
N ASP A 144 22.03 -7.23 1.08
CA ASP A 144 23.20 -7.11 0.22
C ASP A 144 24.32 -6.32 0.90
N ALA A 145 24.00 -5.17 1.51
CA ALA A 145 24.96 -4.34 2.22
C ALA A 145 25.56 -5.02 3.46
N SER A 146 24.83 -5.95 4.08
CA SER A 146 25.29 -6.64 5.29
C SER A 146 26.09 -7.91 4.98
N CYS A 147 25.74 -8.64 3.92
CA CYS A 147 26.47 -9.84 3.50
C CYS A 147 27.70 -9.53 2.63
N MET A 148 27.67 -8.44 1.86
CA MET A 148 28.78 -8.00 1.01
C MET A 148 29.08 -6.52 1.26
N PRO A 149 29.72 -6.19 2.40
CA PRO A 149 30.03 -4.81 2.71
C PRO A 149 31.01 -4.25 1.67
N SER A 150 30.53 -3.34 0.82
CA SER A 150 31.34 -2.53 -0.09
C SER A 150 31.08 -1.06 0.17
N SER A 151 32.00 -0.19 -0.22
CA SER A 151 31.82 1.27 -0.12
C SER A 151 30.73 1.81 -1.05
N ASP A 152 30.28 0.99 -2.01
CA ASP A 152 29.45 1.42 -3.13
C ASP A 152 27.99 0.96 -2.97
N THR A 153 27.63 0.37 -1.83
CA THR A 153 26.24 -0.02 -1.58
C THR A 153 25.37 1.21 -1.31
N PRO A 154 24.15 1.27 -1.88
CA PRO A 154 23.26 2.42 -1.75
C PRO A 154 22.73 2.64 -0.33
N VAL A 155 22.88 1.64 0.56
CA VAL A 155 22.51 1.70 1.98
C VAL A 155 23.67 1.16 2.83
N PRO A 156 23.81 1.63 4.09
CA PRO A 156 24.83 1.11 5.00
C PRO A 156 24.46 -0.30 5.50
N SER A 157 25.49 -1.10 5.81
CA SER A 157 25.31 -2.33 6.59
C SER A 157 24.64 -2.06 7.94
N VAL A 158 23.72 -2.94 8.33
CA VAL A 158 23.03 -2.89 9.63
C VAL A 158 23.59 -3.86 10.66
N SER A 159 24.58 -4.69 10.29
CA SER A 159 25.20 -5.65 11.20
C SER A 159 25.80 -4.95 12.43
N GLY A 160 25.43 -5.42 13.62
CA GLY A 160 25.85 -4.86 14.91
C GLY A 160 25.29 -3.48 15.21
N ARG A 161 24.20 -3.05 14.54
CA ARG A 161 23.59 -1.73 14.75
C ARG A 161 22.23 -1.82 15.43
N THR A 162 21.85 -0.70 16.05
CA THR A 162 20.47 -0.45 16.48
C THR A 162 19.68 0.14 15.33
N VAL A 163 18.54 -0.45 15.01
CA VAL A 163 17.65 -0.04 13.90
C VAL A 163 16.29 0.39 14.46
N LEU A 164 15.78 1.50 13.94
CA LEU A 164 14.39 1.91 14.11
C LEU A 164 13.71 1.88 12.73
N GLU A 165 12.65 1.09 12.60
CA GLU A 165 11.76 1.10 11.44
C GLU A 165 10.49 1.89 11.77
N VAL A 166 10.16 2.87 10.93
CA VAL A 166 8.95 3.69 11.06
C VAL A 166 8.00 3.42 9.90
N GLY A 167 6.72 3.18 10.22
CA GLY A 167 5.71 2.83 9.23
C GLY A 167 6.02 1.48 8.63
N ALA A 168 6.12 0.48 9.51
CA ALA A 168 6.66 -0.83 9.18
C ALA A 168 5.68 -1.73 8.42
N GLY A 169 4.37 -1.46 8.49
CA GLY A 169 3.36 -2.40 8.02
C GLY A 169 3.58 -3.78 8.65
N VAL A 170 3.73 -4.80 7.81
CA VAL A 170 4.04 -6.19 8.20
C VAL A 170 5.47 -6.41 8.72
N GLY A 171 6.28 -5.36 8.86
CA GLY A 171 7.61 -5.40 9.51
C GLY A 171 8.71 -6.06 8.71
N LEU A 172 8.52 -6.30 7.40
CA LEU A 172 9.46 -7.04 6.56
C LEU A 172 10.89 -6.48 6.64
N THR A 173 11.07 -5.17 6.62
CA THR A 173 12.40 -4.55 6.62
C THR A 173 13.11 -4.73 7.96
N GLY A 174 12.42 -4.48 9.07
CA GLY A 174 12.95 -4.65 10.42
C GLY A 174 13.30 -6.11 10.71
N LEU A 175 12.44 -7.03 10.30
CA LEU A 175 12.70 -8.47 10.37
C LEU A 175 13.92 -8.87 9.52
N ALA A 176 14.06 -8.30 8.32
CA ALA A 176 15.25 -8.49 7.50
C ALA A 176 16.51 -7.94 8.20
N CYS A 177 16.44 -6.76 8.84
CA CYS A 177 17.55 -6.19 9.61
C CYS A 177 18.01 -7.13 10.74
N LEU A 178 17.07 -7.74 11.47
CA LEU A 178 17.39 -8.76 12.48
C LEU A 178 18.14 -9.94 11.87
N LYS A 179 17.67 -10.46 10.72
CA LYS A 179 18.35 -11.55 9.99
C LYS A 179 19.73 -11.15 9.47
N CYS A 180 19.95 -9.87 9.19
CA CYS A 180 21.24 -9.30 8.77
C CYS A 180 22.21 -9.04 9.94
N GLY A 181 21.85 -9.42 11.16
CA GLY A 181 22.72 -9.25 12.33
C GLY A 181 22.64 -7.87 12.98
N ALA A 182 21.56 -7.09 12.77
CA ALA A 182 21.29 -5.94 13.62
C ALA A 182 21.25 -6.36 15.10
N GLU A 183 21.88 -5.57 15.97
CA GLU A 183 21.97 -5.87 17.41
C GLU A 183 20.61 -5.68 18.10
N HIS A 184 19.87 -4.64 17.69
CA HIS A 184 18.55 -4.34 18.22
C HIS A 184 17.69 -3.71 17.14
N VAL A 185 16.44 -4.14 17.02
CA VAL A 185 15.48 -3.56 16.07
C VAL A 185 14.22 -3.17 16.81
N THR A 186 13.83 -1.90 16.68
CA THR A 186 12.55 -1.37 17.12
C THR A 186 11.68 -1.15 15.89
N ILE A 187 10.55 -1.86 15.82
CA ILE A 187 9.60 -1.75 14.71
C ILE A 187 8.40 -0.93 15.18
N THR A 188 8.04 0.13 14.45
CA THR A 188 6.91 1.00 14.79
C THR A 188 5.96 1.19 13.62
N ASP A 189 4.68 1.27 13.95
CA ASP A 189 3.62 1.63 13.01
C ASP A 189 2.61 2.55 13.69
N GLY A 190 1.84 3.29 12.90
CA GLY A 190 0.74 4.13 13.39
C GLY A 190 -0.55 3.35 13.63
N GLU A 191 -0.69 2.17 13.04
CA GLU A 191 -1.85 1.29 13.20
C GLU A 191 -1.60 0.21 14.26
N GLN A 192 -2.47 0.18 15.27
CA GLN A 192 -2.29 -0.69 16.43
C GLN A 192 -2.39 -2.18 16.07
N ARG A 193 -3.25 -2.56 15.10
CA ARG A 193 -3.35 -3.95 14.63
C ARG A 193 -2.05 -4.46 14.03
N LEU A 194 -1.32 -3.61 13.32
CA LEU A 194 -0.01 -3.95 12.75
C LEU A 194 1.02 -4.13 13.86
N VAL A 195 1.03 -3.23 14.85
CA VAL A 195 1.90 -3.35 16.03
C VAL A 195 1.63 -4.64 16.81
N ASP A 196 0.37 -5.01 17.00
CA ASP A 196 0.00 -6.21 17.74
C ASP A 196 0.37 -7.48 16.98
N SER A 197 0.19 -7.51 15.65
CA SER A 197 0.58 -8.65 14.81
C SER A 197 2.06 -8.99 14.83
N LEU A 198 2.93 -8.01 15.11
CA LEU A 198 4.38 -8.18 15.17
C LEU A 198 4.87 -8.69 16.54
N ARG A 199 3.98 -8.76 17.54
CA ARG A 199 4.30 -9.26 18.89
C ARG A 199 4.00 -10.74 19.09
N GLU A 200 3.12 -11.30 18.25
CA GLU A 200 2.65 -12.68 18.29
C GLU A 200 3.55 -13.62 17.46
#